data_AF-L8EQ95-F1
#
_entry.id   AF-L8EQ95-F1
#
_cell.length_a   1.000
_cell.length_b   1.000
_cell.length_c   1.000
_cell.angle_alpha   90.00
_cell.angle_beta   90.00
_cell.angle_gamma   90.00
#
_symmetry.space_group_name_H-M   'P 1'
#
loop_
_entity.id
_entity.type
_entity.pdbx_description
1 polymer ?
#
loop_
_entity_poly.entity_id
_entity_poly.type
_entity_poly.pdbx_seq_one_letter_code
_entity_poly.pdbx_strand_id
1 'polypeptide(L)'
;MERQHDRTPPRCPAAPPADPTPCQGPHDAVTIVDRHGREVAGCVHHCARLLAGLEGARVHPFVPAVSAMDVYLRARELPPFAWEIGK
;
A
#
# COMPACT_ATOMS: atom_id res chain seq x y z
N MET A 1 -18.59 11.51 -23.79
CA MET A 1 -17.61 10.65 -23.09
C MET A 1 -17.64 11.04 -21.62
N GLU A 2 -18.55 10.45 -20.86
CA GLU A 2 -18.67 10.68 -19.42
C GLU A 2 -17.48 10.03 -18.72
N ARG A 3 -16.65 10.83 -18.05
CA ARG A 3 -15.59 10.31 -17.19
C ARG A 3 -16.28 9.62 -16.02
N GLN A 4 -16.10 8.31 -15.90
CA GLN A 4 -16.41 7.55 -14.70
C GLN A 4 -15.52 8.06 -13.56
N HIS A 5 -15.96 9.15 -12.91
CA HIS A 5 -15.50 9.48 -11.58
C HIS A 5 -16.35 8.69 -10.59
N ASP A 6 -15.64 7.89 -9.81
CA ASP A 6 -15.94 7.65 -8.42
C ASP A 6 -16.89 6.50 -8.07
N ARG A 7 -16.35 5.28 -8.21
CA ARG A 7 -16.45 4.31 -7.11
C ARG A 7 -15.05 4.06 -6.56
N THR A 8 -14.36 5.11 -6.14
CA THR A 8 -13.15 4.89 -5.36
C THR A 8 -13.60 4.25 -4.05
N PRO A 9 -13.20 3.00 -3.73
CA PRO A 9 -13.52 2.45 -2.43
C PRO A 9 -13.02 3.42 -1.34
N PRO A 10 -13.73 3.57 -0.20
CA PRO A 10 -13.38 4.56 0.82
C PRO A 10 -11.96 4.37 1.35
N ARG A 11 -11.39 3.17 1.14
CA ARG A 11 -10.00 2.83 1.40
C ARG A 11 -9.40 2.13 0.18
N CYS A 12 -8.12 2.35 -0.06
CA CYS A 12 -7.40 1.66 -1.12
C CYS A 12 -7.33 0.14 -0.88
N PRO A 13 -7.19 -0.69 -1.94
CA PRO A 13 -7.14 -2.15 -1.80
C PRO A 13 -5.98 -2.65 -0.92
N ALA A 14 -4.87 -1.91 -0.88
CA ALA A 14 -3.74 -2.22 0.00
C ALA A 14 -4.00 -2.00 1.49
N ALA A 15 -5.10 -1.36 1.87
CA ALA A 15 -5.40 -1.03 3.26
C ALA A 15 -5.96 -2.26 4.00
N PRO A 16 -5.23 -2.86 4.97
CA PRO A 16 -5.75 -4.01 5.70
C PRO A 16 -7.05 -3.66 6.43
N PRO A 17 -8.05 -4.57 6.51
CA PRO A 17 -9.30 -4.28 7.21
C PRO A 17 -9.11 -3.88 8.68
N ALA A 18 -8.09 -4.43 9.35
CA ALA A 18 -7.75 -4.15 10.74
C ALA A 18 -6.93 -2.87 10.94
N ASP A 19 -6.42 -2.28 9.86
CA ASP A 19 -5.69 -1.02 9.89
C ASP A 19 -6.70 0.14 10.00
N PRO A 20 -6.69 0.97 11.06
CA PRO A 20 -7.63 2.08 11.21
C PRO A 20 -7.19 3.36 10.48
N THR A 21 -5.98 3.41 9.93
CA THR A 21 -5.40 4.63 9.38
C THR A 21 -6.04 5.01 8.04
N PRO A 22 -6.25 6.32 7.79
CA PRO A 22 -6.83 6.79 6.54
C PRO A 22 -5.83 6.64 5.39
N CYS A 23 -6.35 6.58 4.16
CA CYS A 23 -5.50 6.63 2.97
C CYS A 23 -4.84 8.01 2.82
N GLN A 24 -3.66 8.04 2.20
CA GLN A 24 -2.95 9.28 1.87
C GLN A 24 -2.59 9.30 0.39
N GLY A 25 -3.17 10.23 -0.37
CA GLY A 25 -2.95 10.33 -1.81
C GLY A 25 -3.78 9.34 -2.64
N PRO A 26 -3.42 9.13 -3.93
CA PRO A 26 -4.17 8.25 -4.84
C PRO A 26 -4.24 6.81 -4.34
N HIS A 27 -5.40 6.16 -4.52
CA HIS A 27 -5.67 4.79 -4.03
C HIS A 27 -4.99 3.68 -4.86
N ASP A 28 -4.29 4.05 -5.92
CA ASP A 28 -3.62 3.21 -6.90
C ASP A 28 -2.19 3.69 -7.23
N ALA A 29 -1.61 4.53 -6.36
CA ALA A 29 -0.28 5.13 -6.58
C ALA A 29 0.86 4.10 -6.66
N VAL A 30 0.72 2.96 -5.98
CA VAL A 30 1.75 1.91 -5.88
C VAL A 30 1.11 0.54 -5.99
N THR A 31 1.77 -0.39 -6.68
CA THR A 31 1.43 -1.81 -6.65
C THR A 31 2.48 -2.58 -5.86
N ILE A 32 2.04 -3.36 -4.87
CA ILE A 32 2.87 -4.34 -4.14
C ILE A 32 2.64 -5.71 -4.77
N VAL A 33 3.72 -6.47 -4.94
CA VAL A 33 3.69 -7.86 -5.36
C VAL A 33 4.12 -8.73 -4.18
N ASP A 34 3.30 -9.69 -3.78
CA ASP A 34 3.64 -10.63 -2.72
C ASP A 34 4.60 -11.74 -3.20
N ARG A 35 5.02 -12.61 -2.26
CA ARG A 35 5.92 -13.73 -2.54
C ARG A 35 5.37 -14.75 -3.54
N HIS A 36 4.06 -14.79 -3.75
CA HIS A 36 3.37 -15.68 -4.70
C HIS A 36 3.08 -14.99 -6.04
N GLY A 37 3.51 -13.74 -6.21
CA GLY A 37 3.27 -12.98 -7.44
C GLY A 37 1.90 -12.30 -7.49
N ARG A 38 1.12 -12.29 -6.40
CA ARG A 38 -0.17 -11.59 -6.37
C ARG A 38 0.05 -10.10 -6.18
N GLU A 39 -0.72 -9.31 -6.92
CA GLU A 39 -0.59 -7.86 -6.94
C GLU A 39 -1.71 -7.17 -6.18
N VAL A 40 -1.37 -6.10 -5.47
CA VAL A 40 -2.34 -5.21 -4.83
C VAL A 40 -1.95 -3.75 -5.05
N ALA A 41 -2.84 -2.99 -5.66
CA ALA A 41 -2.70 -1.56 -5.83
C ALA A 41 -3.12 -0.81 -4.55
N GLY A 42 -2.47 0.31 -4.26
CA GLY A 42 -2.70 1.06 -3.05
C GLY A 42 -2.09 2.44 -3.04
N CYS A 43 -2.42 3.20 -2.00
CA CYS A 43 -1.70 4.43 -1.70
C CYS A 43 -0.34 4.14 -1.06
N VAL A 44 0.60 5.09 -1.17
CA VAL A 44 1.96 4.98 -0.61
C VAL A 44 1.94 4.57 0.87
N HIS A 45 1.02 5.14 1.66
CA HIS A 45 0.91 4.85 3.09
C HIS A 45 0.59 3.39 3.39
N HIS A 46 -0.46 2.83 2.79
CA HIS A 46 -0.85 1.44 3.04
C HIS A 46 0.08 0.44 2.35
N CYS A 47 0.65 0.78 1.20
CA CYS A 47 1.68 -0.06 0.57
C CYS A 47 2.95 -0.17 1.42
N ALA A 48 3.39 0.91 2.08
CA ALA A 48 4.52 0.85 3.02
C ALA A 48 4.22 -0.05 4.23
N ARG A 49 3.00 0.03 4.76
CA ARG A 49 2.56 -0.83 5.86
C ARG A 49 2.45 -2.30 5.47
N LEU A 50 1.95 -2.61 4.28
CA LEU A 50 1.96 -3.98 3.74
C LEU A 50 3.38 -4.49 3.55
N LEU A 51 4.26 -3.69 2.94
CA LEU A 51 5.63 -4.08 2.68
C LEU A 51 6.40 -4.38 3.97
N ALA A 52 6.16 -3.63 5.05
CA ALA A 52 6.76 -3.89 6.36
C ALA A 52 6.29 -5.21 6.99
N GLY A 53 5.08 -5.70 6.66
CA GLY A 53 4.49 -6.89 7.26
C GLY A 53 4.62 -8.18 6.44
N LEU A 54 4.77 -8.08 5.11
CA LEU A 54 4.74 -9.23 4.21
C LEU A 54 6.15 -9.71 3.83
N GLU A 55 6.52 -10.89 4.31
CA GLU A 55 7.76 -11.54 3.92
C GLU A 55 7.79 -11.84 2.41
N GLY A 56 8.88 -11.44 1.75
CA GLY A 56 9.07 -11.61 0.31
C GLY A 56 8.23 -10.69 -0.58
N ALA A 57 7.52 -9.72 0.01
CA ALA A 57 6.84 -8.69 -0.77
C ALA A 57 7.84 -7.67 -1.36
N ARG A 58 7.45 -7.07 -2.49
CA ARG A 58 8.23 -6.06 -3.20
C ARG A 58 7.32 -5.04 -3.85
N VAL A 59 7.86 -3.86 -4.15
CA VAL A 59 7.18 -2.90 -5.03
C VAL A 59 7.27 -3.39 -6.48
N HIS A 60 6.17 -3.28 -7.23
CA HIS A 60 6.14 -3.65 -8.65
C HIS A 60 7.12 -2.75 -9.46
N PRO A 61 7.92 -3.31 -10.40
CA PRO A 61 9.01 -2.58 -11.06
C PRO A 61 8.58 -1.39 -11.94
N PHE A 62 7.31 -1.31 -12.33
CA PHE A 62 6.77 -0.18 -13.10
C PHE A 62 6.12 0.93 -12.26
N VAL A 63 6.17 0.83 -10.93
CA VAL A 63 5.80 1.96 -10.06
C VAL A 63 6.82 3.09 -10.27
N PRO A 64 6.39 4.37 -10.38
CA PRO A 64 7.31 5.49 -10.48
C PRO A 64 8.36 5.47 -9.37
N ALA A 65 9.64 5.71 -9.73
CA ALA A 65 10.76 5.55 -8.80
C ALA A 65 10.61 6.38 -7.51
N VAL A 66 10.05 7.58 -7.60
CA VAL A 66 9.77 8.45 -6.43
C VAL A 66 8.78 7.77 -5.48
N SER A 67 7.67 7.23 -5.99
CA SER A 67 6.66 6.54 -5.18
C SER A 67 7.19 5.23 -4.59
N ALA A 68 7.99 4.49 -5.35
CA ALA A 68 8.65 3.28 -4.87
C ALA A 68 9.62 3.59 -3.72
N MET A 69 10.44 4.63 -3.89
CA MET A 69 11.38 5.10 -2.86
C MET A 69 10.63 5.53 -1.60
N ASP A 70 9.58 6.34 -1.70
CA ASP A 70 8.77 6.75 -0.55
C ASP A 70 8.20 5.56 0.23
N VAL A 71 7.75 4.51 -0.46
CA VAL A 71 7.28 3.27 0.17
C VAL A 71 8.39 2.58 0.95
N TYR A 72 9.57 2.38 0.35
CA TYR A 72 10.70 1.74 1.04
C TYR A 72 11.19 2.57 2.25
N LEU A 73 11.29 3.90 2.10
CA LEU A 73 11.75 4.79 3.18
C LEU A 73 10.78 4.79 4.36
N ARG A 74 9.46 4.68 4.13
CA ARG A 74 8.45 4.57 5.19
C ARG A 74 8.42 3.17 5.79
N ALA A 75 8.47 2.13 4.97
CA ALA A 75 8.35 0.73 5.43
C ALA A 75 9.44 0.35 6.43
N ARG A 76 10.69 0.82 6.24
CA ARG A 76 11.79 0.53 7.18
C ARG A 76 11.62 1.10 8.58
N GLU A 77 10.77 2.13 8.74
CA GLU A 77 10.48 2.77 10.04
C GLU A 77 9.25 2.15 10.72
N LEU A 78 8.55 1.24 10.03
CA LEU A 78 7.32 0.63 10.49
C LEU A 78 7.61 -0.77 11.04
N PRO A 79 7.03 -1.13 12.20
CA PRO A 79 7.03 -2.53 12.61
C PRO A 79 6.07 -3.35 11.73
N PRO A 80 6.30 -4.66 11.57
CA PRO A 80 5.34 -5.56 10.95
C PRO A 80 3.98 -5.46 11.62
N PHE A 81 2.90 -5.46 10.82
CA PHE A 81 1.52 -5.41 11.33
C PHE A 81 1.29 -4.30 12.36
N ALA A 82 1.77 -3.08 12.07
CA ALA A 82 1.74 -1.94 12.99
C ALA A 82 0.35 -1.60 13.60
N TRP A 83 -0.74 -2.09 13.00
CA TRP A 83 -2.11 -1.97 13.52
C TRP A 83 -2.50 -3.01 14.58
N GLU A 84 -1.60 -3.94 14.93
CA GLU A 84 -1.78 -4.95 15.98
C GLU A 84 -1.01 -4.61 17.26
N ILE A 85 -0.11 -3.63 17.20
CA ILE A 85 0.68 -3.20 18.35
C ILE A 85 -0.19 -2.35 19.28
N GLY A 86 -0.29 -2.79 20.55
CA GLY A 86 -1.03 -2.06 21.58
C GLY A 86 -2.56 -2.27 21.55
N LYS A 87 -3.05 -3.26 20.80
CA LYS A 87 -4.35 -3.91 21.10
C LYS A 87 -4.20 -4.78 22.34
#